data_AF-A0AAW6CIL0-F1
#
_entry.id   AF-A0AAW6CIL0-F1
#
_cell.length_a   1.000
_cell.length_b   1.000
_cell.length_c   1.000
_cell.angle_alpha   90.00
_cell.angle_beta   90.00
_cell.angle_gamma   90.00
#
_symmetry.space_group_name_H-M   'P 1'
#
loop_
_entity.id
_entity.type
_entity.pdbx_description
1 polymer ?
#
loop_
_entity_poly.entity_id
_entity_poly.type
_entity_poly.pdbx_seq_one_letter_code
_entity_poly.pdbx_strand_id
1 'polypeptide(L)'
;MTIQGWVLFGILALFILSFGIFGAIIFEKIVWKVLSVVAAMLLIIGLFAGMRWYYQNTASGQRAMTDQKSELDNGLERTVTIYTADGEIIAQYTGKIDIEGNDGGYVLFDYEGKRYTYYNCFVESIADIK
;
A
#
# COMPACT_ATOMS: atom_id res chain seq x y z
N MET A 1 -6.90 0.21 -2.49
CA MET A 1 -6.59 1.13 -1.37
C MET A 1 -6.02 0.28 -0.25
N THR A 2 -5.03 0.80 0.45
CA THR A 2 -4.41 0.10 1.57
C THR A 2 -5.38 0.01 2.76
N ILE A 3 -5.13 -0.88 3.72
CA ILE A 3 -5.86 -0.94 4.99
C ILE A 3 -5.90 0.44 5.66
N GLN A 4 -4.76 1.13 5.76
CA GLN A 4 -4.71 2.50 6.29
C GLN A 4 -5.57 3.47 5.48
N GLY A 5 -5.56 3.36 4.15
CA GLY A 5 -6.43 4.14 3.27
C GLY A 5 -7.92 3.91 3.52
N TRP A 6 -8.34 2.67 3.78
CA TRP A 6 -9.71 2.33 4.15
C TRP A 6 -10.12 2.88 5.51
N VAL A 7 -9.23 2.80 6.50
CA VAL A 7 -9.46 3.38 7.84
C VAL A 7 -9.64 4.90 7.73
N LEU A 8 -8.76 5.58 7.01
CA LEU A 8 -8.85 7.03 6.78
C LEU A 8 -10.15 7.40 6.05
N PHE A 9 -10.50 6.66 4.99
CA PHE A 9 -11.77 6.86 4.28
C PHE A 9 -12.96 6.74 5.22
N GLY A 10 -13.00 5.68 6.05
CA GLY A 10 -14.08 5.45 7.00
C GLY A 10 -14.26 6.60 8.00
N ILE A 11 -13.15 7.09 8.56
CA ILE A 11 -13.17 8.24 9.50
C ILE A 11 -13.71 9.50 8.81
N LEU A 12 -13.18 9.84 7.63
CA LEU A 12 -13.60 11.03 6.89
C LEU A 12 -15.07 10.93 6.44
N ALA A 13 -15.50 9.77 5.96
CA ALA A 13 -16.88 9.54 5.55
C ALA A 13 -17.85 9.68 6.74
N LEU A 14 -17.45 9.21 7.93
CA LEU A 14 -18.25 9.34 9.15
C LEU A 14 -18.41 10.82 9.56
N PHE A 15 -17.33 11.62 9.48
CA PHE A 15 -17.42 13.06 9.69
C PHE A 15 -18.35 13.74 8.67
N ILE A 16 -18.23 13.40 7.38
CA ILE A 16 -19.09 13.99 6.34
C ILE A 16 -20.57 13.63 6.59
N LEU A 17 -20.87 12.39 6.97
CA LEU A 17 -22.21 11.95 7.33
C LEU A 17 -22.75 12.69 8.55
N SER A 18 -21.94 12.85 9.61
CA SER A 18 -22.37 13.54 10.83
C SER A 18 -22.71 15.01 10.55
N PHE A 19 -21.93 15.71 9.71
CA PHE A 19 -22.25 17.06 9.24
C PHE A 19 -23.52 17.09 8.39
N GLY A 20 -23.74 16.12 7.49
CA GLY A 20 -24.95 16.03 6.68
C GLY A 20 -26.23 15.86 7.53
N ILE A 21 -26.17 15.00 8.54
CA ILE A 21 -27.25 14.75 9.51
C ILE A 21 -27.47 15.98 10.39
N PHE A 22 -26.40 16.59 10.90
CA PHE A 22 -26.47 17.81 11.71
C PHE A 22 -27.15 18.96 10.93
N GLY A 23 -26.77 19.15 9.66
CA GLY A 23 -27.45 20.09 8.77
C GLY A 23 -28.94 19.79 8.62
N ALA A 24 -29.31 18.51 8.46
CA ALA A 24 -30.71 18.11 8.32
C ALA A 24 -31.55 18.33 9.60
N ILE A 25 -30.92 18.36 10.78
CA ILE A 25 -31.58 18.68 12.05
C ILE A 25 -31.82 20.18 12.18
N ILE A 26 -30.86 21.02 11.78
CA ILE A 26 -30.95 22.48 11.89
C ILE A 26 -31.96 23.10 10.92
N PHE A 27 -32.00 22.61 9.68
CA PHE A 27 -32.85 23.23 8.67
C PHE A 27 -34.32 22.93 8.90
N GLU A 28 -35.17 23.96 8.97
CA GLU A 28 -36.62 23.75 9.16
C GLU A 28 -37.32 23.27 7.89
N LYS A 29 -36.94 23.82 6.72
CA LYS A 29 -37.58 23.47 5.45
C LYS A 29 -37.08 22.11 4.94
N ILE A 30 -38.02 21.26 4.53
CA ILE A 30 -37.74 19.92 4.01
C ILE A 30 -36.74 19.92 2.84
N VAL A 31 -36.79 20.93 1.97
CA VAL A 31 -35.88 21.06 0.81
C VAL A 31 -34.42 21.10 1.27
N TRP A 32 -34.10 21.91 2.29
CA TRP A 32 -32.74 22.07 2.80
C TRP A 32 -32.25 20.84 3.56
N LYS A 33 -33.16 20.13 4.25
CA LYS A 33 -32.84 18.84 4.89
C LYS A 33 -32.42 17.79 3.87
N VAL A 34 -33.19 17.64 2.80
CA VAL A 34 -32.87 16.68 1.73
C VAL A 34 -31.57 17.08 1.05
N LEU A 35 -31.38 18.38 0.77
CA LEU A 35 -30.18 18.88 0.13
C LEU A 35 -28.91 18.63 0.96
N SER A 36 -28.95 18.80 2.29
CA SER A 36 -27.79 18.56 3.15
C SER A 36 -27.35 17.10 3.15
N VAL A 37 -28.31 16.16 3.16
CA VAL A 37 -28.02 14.72 3.10
C VAL A 37 -27.49 14.34 1.71
N VAL A 38 -28.09 14.84 0.64
CA VAL A 38 -27.64 14.57 -0.74
C VAL A 38 -26.22 15.12 -0.97
N ALA A 39 -25.93 16.33 -0.49
CA ALA A 39 -24.59 16.93 -0.59
C ALA A 39 -23.55 16.08 0.15
N ALA A 40 -23.85 15.61 1.36
CA ALA A 40 -22.96 14.72 2.11
C ALA A 40 -22.68 13.40 1.36
N MET A 41 -23.72 12.79 0.76
CA MET A 41 -23.57 11.57 -0.04
C MET A 41 -22.68 11.79 -1.27
N LEU A 42 -22.86 12.90 -1.99
CA LEU A 42 -22.03 13.25 -3.15
C LEU A 42 -20.56 13.47 -2.76
N LEU A 43 -20.31 14.11 -1.62
CA LEU A 43 -18.96 14.31 -1.10
C LEU A 43 -18.26 12.98 -0.77
N ILE A 44 -18.99 12.01 -0.20
CA ILE A 44 -18.44 10.67 0.09
C ILE A 44 -18.09 9.92 -1.20
N ILE A 45 -18.95 10.01 -2.22
CA ILE A 45 -18.69 9.41 -3.54
C ILE A 45 -17.45 10.06 -4.17
N GLY A 46 -17.34 11.40 -4.12
CA GLY A 46 -16.19 12.15 -4.62
C GLY A 46 -14.90 11.79 -3.88
N LEU A 47 -14.95 11.67 -2.55
CA LEU A 47 -13.82 11.22 -1.72
C LEU A 47 -13.37 9.81 -2.12
N PHE A 48 -14.32 8.88 -2.28
CA PHE A 48 -14.03 7.51 -2.70
C PHE A 48 -13.37 7.46 -4.08
N ALA A 49 -13.92 8.20 -5.05
CA ALA A 49 -13.36 8.29 -6.39
C ALA A 49 -11.95 8.91 -6.39
N GLY A 50 -11.75 9.99 -5.62
CA GLY A 50 -10.45 10.66 -5.49
C GLY A 50 -9.38 9.77 -4.86
N MET A 51 -9.71 9.08 -3.76
CA MET A 51 -8.78 8.12 -3.13
C MET A 51 -8.47 6.95 -4.06
N ARG A 52 -9.48 6.38 -4.74
CA ARG A 52 -9.25 5.32 -5.72
C ARG A 52 -8.33 5.78 -6.85
N TRP A 53 -8.56 6.99 -7.37
CA TRP A 53 -7.70 7.58 -8.39
C TRP A 53 -6.26 7.72 -7.89
N TYR A 54 -6.06 8.23 -6.66
CA TYR A 54 -4.73 8.34 -6.04
C TYR A 54 -3.99 6.99 -5.99
N TYR A 55 -4.62 5.93 -5.48
CA TYR A 55 -3.98 4.61 -5.37
C TYR A 55 -3.71 3.92 -6.71
N GLN A 56 -4.45 4.28 -7.77
CA GLN A 56 -4.32 3.65 -9.09
C GLN A 56 -3.43 4.43 -10.05
N ASN A 57 -3.38 5.76 -9.95
CA ASN A 57 -2.77 6.63 -10.96
C ASN A 57 -1.51 7.35 -10.45
N THR A 58 -1.13 7.18 -9.19
CA THR A 58 0.10 7.78 -8.64
C THR A 58 1.11 6.69 -8.27
N ALA A 59 2.39 6.96 -8.53
CA ALA A 59 3.47 6.03 -8.19
C ALA A 59 3.57 5.80 -6.68
N SER A 60 3.32 6.84 -5.86
CA SER A 60 3.32 6.72 -4.40
C SER A 60 2.16 5.86 -3.90
N GLY A 61 0.96 6.02 -4.46
CA GLY A 61 -0.19 5.19 -4.13
C GLY A 61 0.01 3.72 -4.51
N GLN A 62 0.58 3.45 -5.68
CA GLN A 62 0.92 2.08 -6.10
C GLN A 62 2.00 1.45 -5.20
N ARG A 63 3.06 2.20 -4.85
CA ARG A 63 4.09 1.72 -3.91
C ARG A 63 3.50 1.36 -2.56
N ALA A 64 2.65 2.22 -1.99
CA ALA A 64 2.00 1.93 -0.70
C ALA A 64 1.14 0.65 -0.75
N MET A 65 0.54 0.32 -1.90
CA MET A 65 -0.18 -0.94 -2.10
C MET A 65 0.79 -2.14 -2.14
N THR A 66 1.91 -2.01 -2.85
CA THR A 66 2.93 -3.06 -2.95
C THR A 66 3.60 -3.33 -1.61
N ASP A 67 3.92 -2.29 -0.84
CA ASP A 67 4.55 -2.41 0.48
C ASP A 67 3.60 -3.15 1.43
N GLN A 68 2.32 -2.77 1.46
CA GLN A 68 1.31 -3.48 2.24
C GLN A 68 1.14 -4.94 1.77
N LYS A 69 1.19 -5.20 0.47
CA LYS A 69 1.18 -6.57 -0.05
C LYS A 69 2.36 -7.34 0.54
N SER A 70 3.58 -6.82 0.43
CA SER A 70 4.79 -7.45 0.98
C SER A 70 4.68 -7.74 2.48
N GLU A 71 4.17 -6.78 3.27
CA GLU A 71 3.99 -6.97 4.72
C GLU A 71 2.97 -8.07 5.07
N LEU A 72 1.82 -8.09 4.38
CA LEU A 72 0.77 -9.07 4.63
C LEU A 72 1.13 -10.47 4.12
N ASP A 73 1.90 -10.52 3.04
CA ASP A 73 2.32 -11.73 2.38
C ASP A 73 3.67 -12.27 2.89
N ASN A 74 4.36 -11.59 3.81
CA ASN A 74 5.70 -11.96 4.27
C ASN A 74 6.71 -12.05 3.10
N GLY A 75 6.72 -11.01 2.26
CA GLY A 75 7.56 -10.89 1.09
C GLY A 75 6.77 -10.78 -0.23
N LEU A 76 7.51 -10.66 -1.33
CA LEU A 76 6.96 -10.63 -2.69
C LEU A 76 7.57 -11.76 -3.49
N GLU A 77 6.84 -12.26 -4.48
CA GLU A 77 7.42 -13.09 -5.53
C GLU A 77 8.50 -12.31 -6.25
N ARG A 78 9.75 -12.77 -6.12
CA ARG A 78 10.92 -12.09 -6.70
C ARG A 78 12.00 -13.08 -7.08
N THR A 79 12.79 -12.70 -8.07
CA THR A 79 14.05 -13.37 -8.40
C THR A 79 15.19 -12.56 -7.82
N VAL A 80 15.98 -13.19 -6.97
CA VAL A 80 17.17 -12.63 -6.32
C VAL A 80 18.40 -13.27 -6.95
N THR A 81 19.26 -12.46 -7.56
CA THR A 81 20.53 -12.91 -8.14
C THR A 81 21.68 -12.31 -7.34
N ILE A 82 22.57 -13.17 -6.88
CA ILE A 82 23.75 -12.80 -6.09
C ILE A 82 24.98 -12.86 -6.99
N TYR A 83 25.80 -11.83 -6.95
CA TYR A 83 27.01 -11.71 -7.78
C TYR A 83 28.28 -11.58 -6.95
N THR A 84 29.39 -12.07 -7.51
CA THR A 84 30.75 -11.75 -7.06
C THR A 84 31.06 -10.28 -7.34
N ALA A 85 32.16 -9.77 -6.77
CA ALA A 85 32.63 -8.43 -7.06
C ALA A 85 32.98 -8.23 -8.56
N ASP A 86 33.35 -9.30 -9.24
CA ASP A 86 33.68 -9.31 -10.66
C ASP A 86 32.44 -9.47 -11.57
N GLY A 87 31.24 -9.59 -10.99
CA GLY A 87 29.97 -9.70 -11.72
C GLY A 87 29.57 -11.13 -12.11
N GLU A 88 30.24 -12.16 -11.58
CA GLU A 88 29.87 -13.55 -11.81
C GLU A 88 28.71 -13.97 -10.90
N ILE A 89 27.76 -14.75 -11.40
CA ILE A 89 26.62 -15.21 -10.60
C ILE A 89 27.08 -16.28 -9.62
N ILE A 90 26.85 -16.03 -8.32
CA ILE A 90 27.09 -16.99 -7.23
C ILE A 90 25.86 -17.87 -7.01
N ALA A 91 24.68 -17.27 -6.98
CA ALA A 91 23.43 -17.94 -6.69
C ALA A 91 22.24 -17.17 -7.27
N GLN A 92 21.15 -17.90 -7.53
CA GLN A 92 19.88 -17.32 -7.92
C GLN A 92 18.74 -18.03 -7.17
N TYR A 93 17.81 -17.23 -6.66
CA TYR A 93 16.63 -17.68 -5.92
C TYR A 93 15.39 -17.10 -6.55
N THR A 94 14.33 -17.89 -6.69
CA THR A 94 13.03 -17.40 -7.19
C THR A 94 11.94 -17.90 -6.28
N GLY A 95 11.14 -16.99 -5.75
CA GLY A 95 9.97 -17.32 -4.94
C GLY A 95 9.53 -16.13 -4.11
N LYS A 96 8.65 -16.40 -3.15
CA LYS A 96 8.24 -15.44 -2.13
C LYS A 96 9.39 -15.19 -1.15
N ILE A 97 10.07 -14.07 -1.34
CA ILE A 97 11.23 -13.69 -0.53
C ILE A 97 10.91 -12.34 0.10
N ASP A 98 11.34 -12.13 1.34
CA ASP A 98 11.46 -10.80 1.92
C ASP A 98 12.94 -10.45 2.08
N ILE A 99 13.33 -9.25 1.67
CA ILE A 99 14.73 -8.85 1.61
C ILE A 99 14.92 -7.73 2.61
N GLU A 100 15.80 -7.97 3.56
CA GLU A 100 16.24 -6.98 4.52
C GLU A 100 17.66 -6.54 4.15
N GLY A 101 17.80 -5.29 3.76
CA GLY A 101 19.10 -4.64 3.60
C GLY A 101 19.55 -4.08 4.95
N ASN A 102 20.83 -4.26 5.30
CA ASN A 102 21.44 -3.58 6.44
C ASN A 102 22.54 -2.64 5.97
N ASP A 103 22.68 -1.49 6.65
CA ASP A 103 23.81 -0.56 6.58
C ASP A 103 25.18 -1.24 6.80
N GLY A 104 25.20 -2.44 7.38
CA GLY A 104 26.40 -3.27 7.60
C GLY A 104 27.00 -3.95 6.36
N GLY A 105 26.52 -3.69 5.14
CA GLY A 105 27.11 -4.23 3.91
C GLY A 105 26.78 -5.71 3.64
N TYR A 106 25.65 -6.18 4.15
CA TYR A 106 25.14 -7.53 3.88
C TYR A 106 23.65 -7.51 3.54
N VAL A 107 23.23 -8.54 2.82
CA VAL A 107 21.82 -8.78 2.48
C VAL A 107 21.38 -10.08 3.16
N LEU A 108 20.21 -10.03 3.80
CA LEU A 108 19.61 -11.15 4.51
C LEU A 108 18.20 -11.41 3.97
N PHE A 109 17.89 -12.68 3.77
CA PHE A 109 16.53 -13.13 3.46
C PHE A 109 16.32 -14.58 3.90
N ASP A 110 15.07 -14.91 4.19
CA ASP A 110 14.63 -16.27 4.48
C ASP A 110 14.01 -16.90 3.22
N TYR A 111 14.44 -18.12 2.87
CA TYR A 111 13.97 -18.86 1.70
C TYR A 111 13.91 -20.36 2.03
N GLU A 112 12.76 -20.99 1.76
CA GLU A 112 12.52 -22.43 2.02
C GLU A 112 12.92 -22.90 3.44
N GLY A 113 12.65 -22.08 4.46
CA GLY A 113 12.94 -22.40 5.86
C GLY A 113 14.42 -22.27 6.25
N LYS A 114 15.27 -21.73 5.37
CA LYS A 114 16.67 -21.42 5.65
C LYS A 114 16.89 -19.91 5.58
N ARG A 115 17.80 -19.43 6.41
CA ARG A 115 18.26 -18.03 6.42
C ARG A 115 19.53 -17.91 5.60
N TYR A 116 19.51 -17.05 4.60
CA TYR A 116 20.67 -16.73 3.77
C TYR A 116 21.23 -15.38 4.19
N THR A 117 22.56 -15.28 4.25
CA THR A 117 23.26 -14.03 4.55
C THR A 117 24.46 -13.91 3.64
N TYR A 118 24.46 -12.88 2.79
CA TYR A 118 25.53 -12.60 1.85
C TYR A 118 26.25 -11.33 2.26
N TYR A 119 27.53 -11.45 2.59
CA TYR A 119 28.39 -10.33 2.98
C TYR A 119 29.18 -9.84 1.78
N ASN A 120 29.27 -8.51 1.60
CA ASN A 120 30.08 -7.88 0.56
C ASN A 120 29.83 -8.41 -0.86
N CYS A 121 28.59 -8.85 -1.15
CA CYS A 121 28.16 -9.32 -2.47
C CYS A 121 27.23 -8.27 -3.09
N PHE A 122 27.19 -8.22 -4.43
CA PHE A 122 26.17 -7.44 -5.13
C PHE A 122 24.89 -8.27 -5.28
N VAL A 123 23.74 -7.62 -5.10
CA VAL A 123 22.43 -8.29 -5.16
C VAL A 123 21.51 -7.53 -6.09
N GLU A 124 20.98 -8.23 -7.08
CA GLU A 124 19.85 -7.77 -7.88
C GLU A 124 18.58 -8.47 -7.39
N SER A 125 17.52 -7.70 -7.15
CA SER A 125 16.20 -8.23 -6.79
C SER A 125 15.13 -7.67 -7.72
N ILE A 126 14.47 -8.56 -8.44
CA ILE A 126 13.38 -8.23 -9.36
C ILE A 126 12.09 -8.82 -8.80
N ALA A 127 11.17 -7.96 -8.33
CA ALA A 127 9.89 -8.38 -7.74
C ALA A 127 8.70 -8.22 -8.70
N ASP A 128 7.78 -9.18 -8.69
CA ASP A 128 6.49 -9.05 -9.37
C ASP A 128 5.50 -8.26 -8.49
N ILE A 129 5.20 -7.04 -8.95
CA ILE A 129 4.34 -6.08 -8.25
C ILE A 129 2.92 -6.00 -8.84
N LYS A 130 2.54 -6.95 -9.71
CA LYS A 130 1.20 -7.00 -10.31
C LYS A 130 0.09 -7.29 -9.29
#